data_AF-A0A3Q2XQL5-F1
#
_entry.id   AF-A0A3Q2XQL5-F1
#
_cell.length_a   1.000
_cell.length_b   1.000
_cell.length_c   1.000
_cell.angle_alpha   90.00
_cell.angle_beta   90.00
_cell.angle_gamma   90.00
#
_symmetry.space_group_name_H-M   'P 1'
#
loop_
_entity.id
_entity.type
_entity.pdbx_description
1 polymer ?
#
loop_
_entity_poly.entity_id
_entity_poly.type
_entity_poly.pdbx_seq_one_letter_code
_entity_poly.pdbx_strand_id
1 'polypeptide(L)'
;MAAHLFAVALWCAASAAPFGGCRVDASLKLVQTKCHVTNPKPHQECVPFRLDERGAVATCSVSLDVVSGVATVRKHRCATRPEHTNAEMAWICPDCPMLSPLDDPMGVKAAHQAVLKFNRESKHRNYFTLMEVSQITGGYIMTIGMLTWLKLALVETDCPRHAENTFAPCAPRCSDQASHVFCQATYYNWQDQIGELGCEFYPPRNSASRSPGMPKPKCRPLFHESREGFACKAQLGIRQPVIHHICPFPLIVQQPQWVKG
;
A
#
# COMPACT_ATOMS: atom_id res chain seq x y z
N MET A 1 -1.57 5.69 1.13
CA MET A 1 -1.98 4.38 0.60
C MET A 1 -3.35 4.06 1.18
N ALA A 2 -4.34 3.75 0.34
CA ALA A 2 -5.72 3.55 0.76
C ALA A 2 -6.06 2.06 0.69
N ALA A 3 -5.63 1.27 1.68
CA ALA A 3 -6.12 -0.11 1.79
C ALA A 3 -7.66 -0.12 1.85
N HIS A 4 -8.28 -1.25 1.49
CA HIS A 4 -9.68 -1.43 1.84
C HIS A 4 -9.79 -1.39 3.37
N LEU A 5 -10.63 -0.51 3.88
CA LEU A 5 -10.80 -0.22 5.30
C LEU A 5 -12.27 -0.43 5.68
N PHE A 6 -12.53 -1.11 6.79
CA PHE A 6 -13.87 -1.13 7.40
C PHE A 6 -14.02 0.05 8.33
N ALA A 7 -15.12 0.78 8.20
CA ALA A 7 -15.42 1.90 9.06
C ALA A 7 -16.32 1.51 10.23
N VAL A 8 -15.92 1.89 11.42
CA VAL A 8 -16.76 1.92 12.63
C VAL A 8 -16.91 3.39 13.03
N ALA A 9 -18.15 3.87 13.12
CA ALA A 9 -18.38 5.22 13.64
C ALA A 9 -18.10 5.24 15.15
N LEU A 10 -17.15 6.08 15.55
CA LEU A 10 -16.87 6.35 16.97
C LEU A 10 -17.81 7.42 17.51
N TRP A 11 -18.11 8.43 16.68
CA TRP A 11 -19.00 9.53 17.02
C TRP A 11 -19.55 10.20 15.77
N CYS A 12 -20.73 10.82 15.87
CA CYS A 12 -21.37 11.55 14.78
C CYS A 12 -22.24 12.68 15.35
N ALA A 13 -22.15 13.88 14.77
CA ALA A 13 -23.07 14.98 15.04
C ALA A 13 -23.52 15.65 13.74
N ALA A 14 -24.76 16.14 13.74
CA ALA A 14 -25.36 16.85 12.62
C ALA A 14 -25.77 18.27 13.02
N SER A 15 -25.59 19.23 12.12
CA SER A 15 -25.98 20.63 12.28
C SER A 15 -26.54 21.20 10.97
N ALA A 16 -27.25 22.32 11.03
CA ALA A 16 -27.77 22.98 9.82
C ALA A 16 -26.62 23.58 8.98
N ALA A 17 -26.69 23.41 7.66
CA ALA A 17 -25.69 23.96 6.75
C ALA A 17 -26.08 25.37 6.24
N PRO A 18 -25.10 26.27 5.96
CA PRO A 18 -25.38 27.66 5.58
C PRO A 18 -26.18 27.86 4.28
N PHE A 19 -26.16 26.88 3.36
CA PHE A 19 -26.80 26.96 2.05
C PHE A 19 -27.99 26.00 1.91
N GLY A 20 -28.60 25.61 3.05
CA GLY A 20 -29.59 24.54 3.12
C GLY A 20 -28.93 23.16 3.21
N GLY A 21 -29.64 22.21 3.82
CA GLY A 21 -29.13 20.87 4.11
C GLY A 21 -28.51 20.72 5.49
N CYS A 22 -27.76 19.63 5.69
CA CYS A 22 -27.16 19.25 6.96
C CYS A 22 -25.64 19.09 6.83
N ARG A 23 -24.90 19.59 7.80
CA ARG A 23 -23.48 19.27 7.99
C ARG A 23 -23.35 18.14 8.99
N VAL A 24 -22.59 17.11 8.63
CA VAL A 24 -22.31 15.97 9.49
C VAL A 24 -20.81 15.91 9.79
N ASP A 25 -20.46 15.98 11.06
CA ASP A 25 -19.10 15.75 11.54
C ASP A 25 -19.04 14.38 12.20
N ALA A 26 -18.18 13.51 11.68
CA ALA A 26 -18.03 12.13 12.12
C ALA A 26 -16.58 11.82 12.49
N SER A 27 -16.42 11.05 13.57
CA SER A 27 -15.16 10.40 13.92
C SER A 27 -15.30 8.92 13.60
N LEU A 28 -14.43 8.39 12.75
CA LEU A 28 -14.45 7.02 12.26
C LEU A 28 -13.17 6.30 12.71
N LYS A 29 -13.30 5.08 13.22
CA LYS A 29 -12.20 4.11 13.31
C LYS A 29 -12.27 3.23 12.07
N LEU A 30 -11.24 3.31 11.26
CA LEU A 30 -11.04 2.49 10.08
C LEU A 30 -10.12 1.32 10.42
N VAL A 31 -10.50 0.08 10.11
CA VAL A 31 -9.67 -1.13 10.34
C VAL A 31 -9.24 -1.71 9.00
N GLN A 32 -7.94 -1.99 8.87
CA GLN A 32 -7.36 -2.51 7.64
C GLN A 32 -7.91 -3.91 7.32
N THR A 33 -8.15 -4.14 6.03
CA THR A 33 -8.50 -5.45 5.50
C THR A 33 -7.34 -6.13 4.81
N LYS A 34 -7.48 -7.44 4.61
CA LYS A 34 -6.52 -8.26 3.86
C LYS A 34 -6.49 -7.92 2.36
N CYS A 35 -7.48 -7.19 1.84
CA CYS A 35 -7.49 -6.73 0.46
C CYS A 35 -6.60 -5.51 0.27
N HIS A 36 -5.68 -5.61 -0.69
CA HIS A 36 -5.00 -4.45 -1.23
C HIS A 36 -5.95 -3.56 -2.06
N VAL A 37 -5.67 -2.27 -2.18
CA VAL A 37 -6.54 -1.29 -2.91
C VAL A 37 -6.75 -1.63 -4.40
N THR A 38 -5.79 -2.35 -4.98
CA THR A 38 -5.86 -2.79 -6.37
C THR A 38 -6.68 -4.07 -6.54
N ASN A 39 -7.06 -4.73 -5.45
CA ASN A 39 -7.93 -5.90 -5.51
C ASN A 39 -9.31 -5.47 -6.04
N PRO A 40 -9.86 -6.16 -7.06
CA PRO A 40 -11.14 -5.81 -7.67
C PRO A 40 -12.36 -6.24 -6.84
N LYS A 41 -12.17 -7.05 -5.79
CA LYS A 41 -13.27 -7.54 -4.95
C LYS A 41 -14.05 -6.38 -4.33
N PRO A 42 -15.38 -6.52 -4.17
CA PRO A 42 -16.16 -5.55 -3.46
C PRO A 42 -15.71 -5.49 -2.00
N HIS A 43 -15.82 -4.30 -1.38
CA HIS A 43 -15.34 -4.06 -0.01
C HIS A 43 -15.95 -5.03 1.03
N GLN A 44 -17.16 -5.55 0.78
CA GLN A 44 -17.88 -6.47 1.66
C GLN A 44 -17.24 -7.85 1.72
N GLU A 45 -16.51 -8.26 0.68
CA GLU A 45 -15.80 -9.55 0.61
C GLU A 45 -14.37 -9.48 1.15
N CYS A 46 -13.90 -8.28 1.46
CA CYS A 46 -12.60 -8.09 2.08
C CYS A 46 -12.72 -8.34 3.58
N VAL A 47 -11.88 -9.19 4.16
CA VAL A 47 -11.96 -9.52 5.59
C VAL A 47 -10.97 -8.63 6.37
N PRO A 48 -11.35 -8.06 7.53
CA PRO A 48 -10.41 -7.33 8.39
C PRO A 48 -9.28 -8.24 8.88
N PHE A 49 -8.15 -7.64 9.25
CA PHE A 49 -7.11 -8.36 9.98
C PHE A 49 -7.63 -8.83 11.35
N ARG A 50 -7.17 -10.00 11.79
CA ARG A 50 -7.47 -10.51 13.14
C ARG A 50 -6.59 -9.84 14.18
N LEU A 51 -6.97 -10.00 15.45
CA LEU A 51 -6.25 -9.47 16.61
C LEU A 51 -4.79 -9.94 16.68
N ASP A 52 -4.53 -11.19 16.31
CA ASP A 52 -3.21 -11.82 16.30
C ASP A 52 -2.47 -11.65 14.96
N GLU A 53 -3.00 -10.82 14.06
CA GLU A 53 -2.36 -10.47 12.81
C GLU A 53 -1.88 -9.01 12.83
N ARG A 54 -0.95 -8.69 11.92
CA ARG A 54 -0.45 -7.33 11.78
C ARG A 54 -1.36 -6.50 10.88
N GLY A 55 -2.45 -6.00 11.47
CA GLY A 55 -3.32 -4.98 10.86
C GLY A 55 -2.91 -3.55 11.21
N ALA A 56 -3.45 -2.59 10.46
CA ALA A 56 -3.42 -1.17 10.77
C ALA A 56 -4.82 -0.65 11.08
N VAL A 57 -4.87 0.39 11.92
CA VAL A 57 -6.08 1.16 12.19
C VAL A 57 -5.85 2.62 11.82
N ALA A 58 -6.89 3.31 11.36
CA ALA A 58 -6.86 4.74 11.16
C ALA A 58 -8.01 5.43 11.87
N THR A 59 -7.70 6.44 12.66
CA THR A 59 -8.72 7.31 13.26
C THR A 59 -8.91 8.52 12.34
N CYS A 60 -10.11 8.68 11.82
CA CYS A 60 -10.45 9.70 10.83
C CYS A 60 -11.52 10.65 11.35
N SER A 61 -11.26 11.96 11.25
CA SER A 61 -12.29 12.99 11.41
C SER A 61 -12.74 13.45 10.04
N VAL A 62 -14.03 13.32 9.75
CA VAL A 62 -14.65 13.64 8.45
C VAL A 62 -15.78 14.63 8.66
N SER A 63 -15.82 15.66 7.82
CA SER A 63 -16.90 16.63 7.74
C SER A 63 -17.57 16.49 6.37
N LEU A 64 -18.87 16.23 6.38
CA LEU A 64 -19.70 16.01 5.21
C LEU A 64 -20.74 17.14 5.12
N ASP A 65 -20.99 17.67 3.93
CA ASP A 65 -22.16 18.50 3.66
C ASP A 65 -23.18 17.64 2.88
N VAL A 66 -24.40 17.55 3.40
CA VAL A 66 -25.53 16.79 2.84
C VAL A 66 -26.57 17.77 2.34
N VAL A 67 -26.72 17.86 1.02
CA VAL A 67 -27.69 18.74 0.36
C VAL A 67 -28.58 17.89 -0.53
N SER A 68 -29.90 17.97 -0.34
CA SER A 68 -30.88 17.22 -1.12
C SER A 68 -30.60 15.71 -1.21
N GLY A 69 -30.16 15.11 -0.09
CA GLY A 69 -29.83 13.68 0.00
C GLY A 69 -28.45 13.28 -0.55
N VAL A 70 -27.69 14.21 -1.11
CA VAL A 70 -26.33 13.96 -1.62
C VAL A 70 -25.30 14.37 -0.57
N ALA A 71 -24.53 13.41 -0.06
CA ALA A 71 -23.44 13.65 0.87
C ALA A 71 -22.12 13.93 0.13
N THR A 72 -21.47 15.03 0.45
CA THR A 72 -20.17 15.43 -0.13
C THR A 72 -19.13 15.61 0.96
N VAL A 73 -17.94 15.04 0.77
CA VAL A 73 -16.83 15.19 1.73
C VAL A 73 -16.25 16.59 1.62
N ARG A 74 -16.46 17.40 2.68
CA ARG A 74 -15.92 18.75 2.78
C ARG A 74 -14.48 18.76 3.27
N LYS A 75 -14.20 18.00 4.33
CA LYS A 75 -12.87 17.90 4.93
C LYS A 75 -12.70 16.53 5.55
N HIS A 76 -11.51 15.98 5.47
CA HIS A 76 -11.15 14.79 6.22
C HIS A 76 -9.71 14.89 6.72
N ARG A 77 -9.44 14.22 7.83
CA ARG A 77 -8.10 14.02 8.37
C ARG A 77 -8.06 12.62 8.99
N CYS A 78 -7.07 11.83 8.61
CA CYS A 78 -6.87 10.48 9.15
C CYS A 78 -5.48 10.36 9.75
N ALA A 79 -5.38 9.67 10.89
CA ALA A 79 -4.12 9.25 11.49
C ALA A 79 -4.10 7.73 11.53
N THR A 80 -3.18 7.12 10.78
CA THR A 80 -3.01 5.66 10.69
C THR A 80 -1.89 5.20 11.61
N ARG A 81 -2.02 4.01 12.19
CA ARG A 81 -0.98 3.34 12.97
C ARG A 81 -1.17 1.81 12.89
N PRO A 82 -0.15 1.01 13.21
CA PRO A 82 -0.37 -0.40 13.53
C PRO A 82 -1.47 -0.54 14.61
N GLU A 83 -2.32 -1.56 14.48
CA GLU A 83 -3.34 -1.84 15.48
C GLU A 83 -2.71 -2.12 16.85
N HIS A 84 -1.69 -2.96 16.83
CA HIS A 84 -0.84 -3.30 17.96
C HIS A 84 0.64 -2.99 17.66
N THR A 85 1.33 -2.43 18.64
CA THR A 85 2.79 -2.31 18.64
C THR A 85 3.45 -3.69 18.69
N ASN A 86 4.77 -3.74 18.47
CA ASN A 86 5.51 -4.99 18.63
C ASN A 86 5.45 -5.51 20.08
N ALA A 87 5.54 -4.61 21.06
CA ALA A 87 5.44 -4.96 22.49
C ALA A 87 4.06 -5.52 22.85
N GLU A 88 2.98 -4.85 22.44
CA GLU A 88 1.61 -5.33 22.71
C GLU A 88 1.35 -6.68 22.04
N MET A 89 1.79 -6.87 20.80
CA MET A 89 1.61 -8.16 20.13
C MET A 89 2.44 -9.26 20.80
N ALA A 90 3.64 -8.98 21.31
CA ALA A 90 4.40 -9.97 22.07
C ALA A 90 3.62 -10.50 23.29
N TRP A 91 2.76 -9.66 23.89
CA TRP A 91 1.85 -10.07 24.96
C TRP A 91 0.62 -10.84 24.47
N ILE A 92 0.06 -10.47 23.31
CA ILE A 92 -1.13 -11.10 22.73
C ILE A 92 -0.79 -12.47 22.12
N CYS A 93 0.31 -12.53 21.36
CA CYS A 93 0.77 -13.70 20.62
C CYS A 93 2.32 -13.64 20.51
N PRO A 94 3.04 -14.28 21.45
CA PRO A 94 4.51 -14.28 21.47
C PRO A 94 5.16 -14.88 20.20
N ASP A 95 4.49 -15.84 19.56
CA ASP A 95 4.97 -16.53 18.37
C ASP A 95 4.63 -15.79 17.07
N CYS A 96 3.82 -14.73 17.13
CA CYS A 96 3.39 -13.99 15.93
C CYS A 96 4.53 -13.11 15.39
N PRO A 97 4.64 -12.96 14.05
CA PRO A 97 5.66 -12.11 13.44
C PRO A 97 5.64 -10.66 13.93
N MET A 98 6.80 -10.06 14.09
CA MET A 98 6.98 -8.67 14.48
C MET A 98 7.01 -7.76 13.26
N LEU A 99 6.39 -6.57 13.35
CA LEU A 99 6.48 -5.59 12.27
C LEU A 99 7.91 -5.05 12.20
N SER A 100 8.46 -5.04 11.00
CA SER A 100 9.72 -4.38 10.69
C SER A 100 9.47 -3.03 10.03
N PRO A 101 10.36 -2.05 10.21
CA PRO A 101 10.38 -0.84 9.40
C PRO A 101 10.43 -1.17 7.90
N LEU A 102 9.81 -0.36 7.06
CA LEU A 102 9.80 -0.60 5.61
C LEU A 102 11.15 -0.30 4.94
N ASP A 103 12.04 0.41 5.63
CA ASP A 103 13.43 0.67 5.24
C ASP A 103 14.42 -0.36 5.81
N ASP A 104 13.92 -1.43 6.44
CA ASP A 104 14.74 -2.54 6.89
C ASP A 104 15.56 -3.12 5.71
N PRO A 105 16.91 -3.18 5.80
CA PRO A 105 17.76 -3.61 4.69
C PRO A 105 17.43 -5.01 4.17
N MET A 106 17.06 -5.93 5.07
CA MET A 106 16.68 -7.30 4.71
C MET A 106 15.35 -7.28 3.93
N GLY A 107 14.38 -6.51 4.41
CA GLY A 107 13.11 -6.27 3.75
C GLY A 107 13.26 -5.65 2.35
N VAL A 108 14.09 -4.61 2.22
CA VAL A 108 14.38 -3.98 0.92
C VAL A 108 14.99 -4.97 -0.06
N LYS A 109 16.00 -5.72 0.39
CA LYS A 109 16.65 -6.76 -0.41
C LYS A 109 15.68 -7.85 -0.85
N ALA A 110 14.85 -8.32 0.08
CA ALA A 110 13.84 -9.34 -0.19
C ALA A 110 12.79 -8.86 -1.18
N ALA A 111 12.29 -7.62 -1.06
CA ALA A 111 11.36 -7.04 -2.02
C ALA A 111 11.95 -7.00 -3.43
N HIS A 112 13.22 -6.61 -3.56
CA HIS A 112 13.93 -6.62 -4.85
C HIS A 112 14.01 -8.03 -5.44
N GLN A 113 14.48 -9.01 -4.66
CA GLN A 113 14.54 -10.40 -5.13
C GLN A 113 13.15 -10.95 -5.49
N ALA A 114 12.09 -10.58 -4.76
CA ALA A 114 10.73 -11.02 -5.05
C ALA A 114 10.24 -10.50 -6.42
N VAL A 115 10.50 -9.23 -6.73
CA VAL A 115 10.18 -8.61 -8.03
C VAL A 115 10.94 -9.31 -9.16
N LEU A 116 12.23 -9.59 -8.97
CA LEU A 116 13.04 -10.32 -9.95
C LEU A 116 12.51 -11.74 -10.19
N LYS A 117 12.21 -12.46 -9.11
CA LYS A 117 11.67 -13.82 -9.16
C LYS A 117 10.32 -13.85 -9.88
N PHE A 118 9.42 -12.94 -9.51
CA PHE A 118 8.11 -12.80 -10.15
C PHE A 118 8.25 -12.58 -11.67
N ASN A 119 9.08 -11.64 -12.12
CA ASN A 119 9.24 -11.37 -13.55
C ASN A 119 9.93 -12.53 -14.32
N ARG A 120 10.76 -13.32 -13.65
CA ARG A 120 11.38 -14.53 -14.21
C ARG A 120 10.35 -15.66 -14.38
N GLU A 121 9.45 -15.83 -13.41
CA GLU A 121 8.50 -16.94 -13.37
C GLU A 121 7.16 -16.62 -14.06
N SER A 122 6.79 -15.34 -14.11
CA SER A 122 5.55 -14.87 -14.72
C SER A 122 5.52 -15.14 -16.24
N LYS A 123 4.35 -15.57 -16.72
CA LYS A 123 4.06 -15.77 -18.15
C LYS A 123 3.40 -14.55 -18.80
N HIS A 124 3.35 -13.42 -18.09
CA HIS A 124 2.74 -12.19 -18.59
C HIS A 124 3.58 -11.58 -19.72
N ARG A 125 2.92 -10.86 -20.64
CA ARG A 125 3.57 -10.29 -21.84
C ARG A 125 4.50 -9.13 -21.52
N ASN A 126 4.18 -8.38 -20.47
CA ASN A 126 4.91 -7.21 -20.02
C ASN A 126 5.55 -7.47 -18.65
N TYR A 127 6.67 -6.80 -18.40
CA TYR A 127 7.30 -6.78 -17.08
C TYR A 127 6.45 -6.01 -16.07
N PHE A 128 6.67 -6.30 -14.79
CA PHE A 128 6.08 -5.60 -13.66
C PHE A 128 7.17 -4.91 -12.84
N THR A 129 6.85 -3.72 -12.33
CA THR A 129 7.70 -2.99 -11.38
C THR A 129 7.04 -2.92 -10.02
N LEU A 130 7.84 -2.68 -8.98
CA LEU A 130 7.36 -2.49 -7.62
C LEU A 130 6.49 -1.24 -7.54
N MET A 131 5.24 -1.40 -7.10
CA MET A 131 4.33 -0.29 -6.81
C MET A 131 4.44 0.17 -5.37
N GLU A 132 4.39 -0.77 -4.42
CA GLU A 132 4.58 -0.52 -3.00
C GLU A 132 4.94 -1.82 -2.25
N VAL A 133 5.56 -1.68 -1.08
CA VAL A 133 5.60 -2.75 -0.07
C VAL A 133 4.63 -2.36 1.03
N SER A 134 3.56 -3.13 1.17
CA SER A 134 2.49 -2.84 2.12
C SER A 134 2.85 -3.26 3.55
N GLN A 135 3.70 -4.29 3.71
CA GLN A 135 4.07 -4.82 5.03
C GLN A 135 5.38 -5.62 4.97
N ILE A 136 6.22 -5.46 5.99
CA ILE A 136 7.38 -6.31 6.27
C ILE A 136 7.25 -6.81 7.70
N THR A 137 7.37 -8.12 7.89
CA THR A 137 7.37 -8.74 9.21
C THR A 137 8.52 -9.72 9.35
N GLY A 138 9.13 -9.77 10.53
CA GLY A 138 10.20 -10.72 10.86
C GLY A 138 9.76 -11.71 11.93
N GLY A 139 10.32 -12.91 11.89
CA GLY A 139 10.11 -13.92 12.92
C GLY A 139 11.18 -15.00 12.88
N TYR A 140 11.13 -15.90 13.86
CA TYR A 140 12.07 -17.00 13.98
C TYR A 140 11.29 -18.32 14.09
N ILE A 141 11.66 -19.29 13.27
CA ILE A 141 11.12 -20.65 13.33
C ILE A 141 12.28 -21.58 13.65
N MET A 142 12.20 -22.35 14.75
CA MET A 142 13.29 -23.21 15.24
C MET A 142 13.95 -24.10 14.16
N THR A 143 13.18 -24.63 13.22
CA THR A 143 13.66 -25.55 12.17
C THR A 143 14.26 -24.85 10.95
N ILE A 144 13.97 -23.56 10.76
CA ILE A 144 14.29 -22.81 9.53
C ILE A 144 15.22 -21.62 9.84
N GLY A 145 15.17 -21.06 11.04
CA GLY A 145 15.88 -19.84 11.43
C GLY A 145 15.04 -18.58 11.28
N MET A 146 15.72 -17.44 11.11
CA MET A 146 15.08 -16.14 10.91
C MET A 146 14.46 -16.04 9.51
N LEU A 147 13.24 -15.53 9.48
CA LEU A 147 12.45 -15.31 8.27
C LEU A 147 11.98 -13.86 8.20
N THR A 148 11.88 -13.37 6.96
CA THR A 148 11.22 -12.11 6.66
C THR A 148 10.07 -12.36 5.69
N TRP A 149 8.86 -12.00 6.08
CA TRP A 149 7.69 -12.05 5.20
C TRP A 149 7.35 -10.66 4.70
N LEU A 150 7.00 -10.59 3.42
CA LEU A 150 6.69 -9.34 2.74
C LEU A 150 5.36 -9.43 2.04
N LYS A 151 4.60 -8.35 2.09
CA LYS A 151 3.44 -8.13 1.22
C LYS A 151 3.75 -6.95 0.32
N LEU A 152 3.70 -7.17 -0.98
CA LEU A 152 4.10 -6.17 -1.98
C LEU A 152 3.12 -6.15 -3.15
N ALA A 153 2.87 -4.95 -3.67
CA ALA A 153 2.09 -4.74 -4.87
C ALA A 153 3.01 -4.41 -6.04
N LEU A 154 2.71 -4.98 -7.20
CA LEU A 154 3.39 -4.75 -8.46
C LEU A 154 2.40 -4.15 -9.46
N VAL A 155 2.94 -3.34 -10.37
CA VAL A 155 2.18 -2.72 -11.45
C VAL A 155 2.80 -3.04 -12.80
N GLU A 156 1.95 -3.32 -13.78
CA GLU A 156 2.34 -3.59 -15.16
C GLU A 156 3.06 -2.39 -15.79
N THR A 157 4.15 -2.66 -16.50
CA THR A 157 4.94 -1.67 -17.23
C THR A 157 4.62 -1.65 -18.73
N ASP A 158 5.16 -0.68 -19.44
CA ASP A 158 5.08 -0.59 -20.91
C ASP A 158 6.13 -1.44 -21.65
N CYS A 159 7.01 -2.13 -20.92
CA CYS A 159 8.06 -2.97 -21.49
C CYS A 159 7.58 -4.40 -21.80
N PRO A 160 7.66 -4.84 -23.06
CA PRO A 160 7.42 -6.23 -23.40
C PRO A 160 8.59 -7.11 -22.93
N ARG A 161 8.29 -8.35 -22.55
CA ARG A 161 9.26 -9.32 -22.05
C ARG A 161 10.33 -9.72 -23.08
N HIS A 162 10.06 -9.51 -24.37
CA HIS A 162 10.98 -9.79 -25.48
C HIS A 162 12.01 -8.67 -25.74
N ALA A 163 11.88 -7.51 -25.07
CA ALA A 163 12.98 -6.56 -25.00
C ALA A 163 14.09 -7.18 -24.14
N GLU A 164 15.34 -7.07 -24.59
CA GLU A 164 16.55 -7.70 -24.06
C GLU A 164 16.60 -7.79 -22.52
N ASN A 165 17.28 -8.84 -22.03
CA ASN A 165 17.42 -9.34 -20.64
C ASN A 165 17.89 -8.35 -19.54
N THR A 166 17.72 -7.05 -19.73
CA THR A 166 18.01 -6.01 -18.76
C THR A 166 16.69 -5.42 -18.27
N PHE A 167 16.55 -5.34 -16.95
CA PHE A 167 15.60 -4.43 -16.30
C PHE A 167 15.99 -2.99 -16.65
N ALA A 168 15.77 -2.59 -17.91
CA ALA A 168 15.83 -1.22 -18.36
C ALA A 168 14.84 -0.38 -17.52
N PRO A 169 15.00 0.94 -17.43
CA PRO A 169 14.07 1.80 -16.70
C PRO A 169 12.70 1.83 -17.42
N CYS A 170 11.90 0.80 -17.17
CA CYS A 170 10.56 0.62 -17.71
C CYS A 170 9.58 1.49 -16.95
N ALA A 171 8.74 2.22 -17.69
CA ALA A 171 7.77 3.08 -17.07
C ALA A 171 6.54 2.26 -16.66
N PRO A 172 6.02 2.45 -15.43
CA PRO A 172 4.74 1.86 -15.05
C PRO A 172 3.63 2.44 -15.92
N ARG A 173 2.68 1.59 -16.35
CA ARG A 173 1.46 2.03 -17.04
C ARG A 173 0.56 2.79 -16.07
N CYS A 174 -0.38 3.57 -16.59
CA CYS A 174 -1.38 4.22 -15.74
C CYS A 174 -2.14 3.17 -14.93
N SER A 175 -2.28 3.41 -13.63
CA SER A 175 -2.86 2.45 -12.68
C SER A 175 -4.25 1.93 -13.07
N ASP A 176 -5.06 2.72 -13.78
CA ASP A 176 -6.38 2.30 -14.26
C ASP A 176 -6.33 1.35 -15.47
N GLN A 177 -5.26 1.42 -16.26
CA GLN A 177 -5.02 0.64 -17.49
C GLN A 177 -3.93 -0.43 -17.31
N ALA A 178 -3.39 -0.55 -16.11
CA ALA A 178 -2.35 -1.49 -15.75
C ALA A 178 -2.96 -2.69 -15.03
N SER A 179 -2.47 -3.88 -15.35
CA SER A 179 -2.66 -5.03 -14.48
C SER A 179 -1.87 -4.81 -13.18
N HIS A 180 -2.43 -5.25 -12.07
CA HIS A 180 -1.77 -5.22 -10.77
C HIS A 180 -1.56 -6.62 -10.26
N VAL A 181 -0.56 -6.79 -9.42
CA VAL A 181 -0.29 -8.07 -8.76
C VAL A 181 -0.03 -7.80 -7.30
N PHE A 182 -0.62 -8.59 -6.42
CA PHE A 182 -0.33 -8.54 -5.00
C PHE A 182 0.33 -9.85 -4.57
N CYS A 183 1.55 -9.76 -4.06
CA CYS A 183 2.38 -10.90 -3.72
C CYS A 183 2.66 -10.96 -2.22
N GLN A 184 2.68 -12.17 -1.69
CA GLN A 184 3.20 -12.53 -0.38
C GLN A 184 4.49 -13.33 -0.60
N ALA A 185 5.59 -12.82 -0.08
CA ALA A 185 6.91 -13.43 -0.25
C ALA A 185 7.47 -13.85 1.10
N THR A 186 8.10 -15.02 1.13
CA THR A 186 8.91 -15.48 2.27
C THR A 186 10.38 -15.39 1.88
N TYR A 187 11.17 -14.69 2.68
CA TYR A 187 12.61 -14.57 2.55
C TYR A 187 13.29 -15.36 3.66
N TYR A 188 14.21 -16.24 3.26
CA TYR A 188 15.00 -16.99 4.23
C TYR A 188 16.33 -16.28 4.47
N ASN A 189 16.51 -15.72 5.67
CA ASN A 189 17.61 -14.80 5.94
C ASN A 189 18.99 -15.47 5.84
N TRP A 190 19.09 -16.75 6.21
CA TRP A 190 20.37 -17.48 6.22
C TRP A 190 20.79 -17.99 4.84
N GLN A 191 19.84 -18.34 3.96
CA GLN A 191 20.13 -18.68 2.56
C GLN A 191 20.24 -17.45 1.65
N ASP A 192 19.84 -16.28 2.15
CA ASP A 192 19.85 -15.04 1.39
C ASP A 192 19.00 -15.09 0.10
N GLN A 193 17.87 -15.80 0.16
CA GLN A 193 17.04 -16.12 -1.01
C GLN A 193 15.53 -16.01 -0.73
N ILE A 194 14.78 -15.68 -1.78
CA ILE A 194 13.31 -15.77 -1.79
C ILE A 194 12.86 -17.22 -1.90
N GLY A 195 12.16 -17.66 -0.86
CA GLY A 195 11.43 -18.90 -0.76
C GLY A 195 10.11 -18.88 -1.51
N GLU A 196 9.03 -19.17 -0.82
CA GLU A 196 7.69 -19.14 -1.40
C GLU A 196 7.29 -17.73 -1.84
N LEU A 197 6.68 -17.63 -3.02
CA LEU A 197 6.18 -16.39 -3.60
C LEU A 197 4.76 -16.63 -4.14
N GLY A 198 3.75 -16.33 -3.33
CA GLY A 198 2.35 -16.46 -3.69
C GLY A 198 1.80 -15.12 -4.20
N CYS A 199 1.31 -15.07 -5.44
CA CYS A 199 0.84 -13.83 -6.07
C CYS A 199 -0.58 -13.94 -6.62
N GLU A 200 -1.38 -12.90 -6.40
CA GLU A 200 -2.71 -12.73 -6.97
C GLU A 200 -2.67 -11.70 -8.10
N PHE A 201 -3.23 -12.03 -9.26
CA PHE A 201 -3.31 -11.15 -10.41
C PHE A 201 -4.65 -10.41 -10.45
N TYR A 202 -4.60 -9.11 -10.69
CA TYR A 202 -5.76 -8.23 -10.82
C TYR A 202 -5.76 -7.56 -12.21
N PRO A 203 -6.81 -7.75 -13.01
CA PRO A 203 -6.90 -7.15 -14.33
C PRO A 203 -7.04 -5.62 -14.26
N PRO A 204 -6.73 -4.90 -15.35
CA PRO A 204 -6.93 -3.46 -15.43
C PRO A 204 -8.41 -3.11 -15.28
N ARG A 205 -8.70 -2.02 -14.56
CA ARG A 205 -10.08 -1.53 -14.38
C ARG A 205 -10.65 -0.96 -15.68
N ASN A 206 -9.78 -0.36 -16.50
CA ASN A 206 -10.11 0.19 -17.81
C ASN A 206 -9.28 -0.53 -18.89
N SER A 207 -9.93 -1.41 -19.64
CA SER A 207 -9.30 -2.18 -20.73
C SER A 207 -9.51 -1.58 -22.13
N ALA A 208 -10.03 -0.35 -22.22
CA ALA A 208 -10.36 0.28 -23.49
C ALA A 208 -9.13 0.32 -24.44
N SER A 209 -9.30 -0.24 -25.64
CA SER A 209 -8.26 -0.26 -26.66
C SER A 209 -7.95 1.16 -27.13
N ARG A 210 -6.69 1.56 -27.03
CA ARG A 210 -6.22 2.87 -27.51
C ARG A 210 -6.15 2.86 -29.04
N SER A 211 -6.83 3.81 -29.68
CA SER A 211 -6.68 4.04 -31.12
C SER A 211 -5.29 4.59 -31.44
N PRO A 212 -4.66 4.21 -32.57
CA PRO A 212 -3.39 4.78 -33.01
C PRO A 212 -3.50 6.31 -33.12
N GLY A 213 -2.58 7.06 -32.51
CA GLY A 213 -2.53 8.53 -32.60
C GLY A 213 -3.09 9.31 -31.40
N MET A 214 -3.72 8.66 -30.41
CA MET A 214 -4.13 9.38 -29.19
C MET A 214 -2.93 9.79 -28.31
N PRO A 215 -2.95 10.98 -27.69
CA PRO A 215 -1.95 11.41 -26.70
C PRO A 215 -1.81 10.40 -25.56
N LYS A 216 -0.61 10.27 -24.99
CA LYS A 216 -0.41 9.44 -23.79
C LYS A 216 -1.34 9.95 -22.67
N PRO A 217 -2.10 9.08 -21.99
CA PRO A 217 -2.94 9.49 -20.88
C PRO A 217 -2.07 10.12 -19.78
N LYS A 218 -2.51 11.25 -19.22
CA LYS A 218 -1.93 11.81 -17.99
C LYS A 218 -2.32 10.89 -16.84
N CYS A 219 -1.42 10.00 -16.44
CA CYS A 219 -1.65 9.12 -15.30
C CYS A 219 -1.80 9.95 -14.02
N ARG A 220 -2.55 9.42 -13.03
CA ARG A 220 -2.38 9.89 -11.65
C ARG A 220 -0.95 9.57 -11.21
N PRO A 221 -0.26 10.49 -10.51
CA PRO A 221 1.08 10.21 -10.01
C PRO A 221 1.06 8.96 -9.15
N LEU A 222 2.06 8.09 -9.29
CA LEU A 222 2.24 6.99 -8.34
C LEU A 222 2.52 7.54 -6.95
N PHE A 223 2.34 6.73 -5.91
CA PHE A 223 2.58 7.19 -4.53
C PHE A 223 3.97 7.80 -4.35
N HIS A 224 5.00 7.28 -5.00
CA HIS A 224 6.36 7.85 -4.96
C HIS A 224 6.51 9.22 -5.62
N GLU A 225 5.57 9.60 -6.50
CA GLU A 225 5.51 10.90 -7.17
C GLU A 225 4.57 11.88 -6.42
N SER A 226 3.88 11.42 -5.38
CA SER A 226 3.10 12.28 -4.49
C SER A 226 4.01 13.10 -3.57
N ARG A 227 3.48 14.16 -2.96
CA ARG A 227 4.21 14.98 -1.98
C ARG A 227 4.70 14.13 -0.80
N GLU A 228 3.90 13.15 -0.38
CA GLU A 228 4.22 12.18 0.65
C GLU A 228 5.37 11.26 0.20
N GLY A 229 5.33 10.77 -1.04
CA GLY A 229 6.42 10.01 -1.64
C GLY A 229 7.74 10.78 -1.74
N PHE A 230 7.68 12.06 -2.09
CA PHE A 230 8.86 12.94 -2.10
C PHE A 230 9.44 13.18 -0.70
N ALA A 231 8.60 13.39 0.31
CA ALA A 231 9.04 13.54 1.70
C ALA A 231 9.74 12.27 2.22
N CYS A 232 9.19 11.10 1.89
CA CYS A 232 9.84 9.81 2.14
C CYS A 232 11.22 9.70 1.47
N LYS A 233 11.30 10.02 0.18
CA LYS A 233 12.56 9.97 -0.59
C LYS A 233 13.66 10.84 0.03
N ALA A 234 13.28 11.96 0.62
CA ALA A 234 14.21 12.85 1.33
C ALA A 234 14.70 12.26 2.67
N GLN A 235 13.92 11.41 3.34
CA GLN A 235 14.26 10.79 4.62
C GLN A 235 15.14 9.54 4.48
N LEU A 236 15.07 8.83 3.35
CA LEU A 236 15.71 7.52 3.18
C LEU A 236 17.23 7.52 2.92
N GLY A 237 17.89 8.67 2.84
CA GLY A 237 19.36 8.82 2.86
C GLY A 237 20.19 8.13 1.74
N ILE A 238 19.64 7.17 1.00
CA ILE A 238 20.34 6.32 0.04
C ILE A 238 19.90 6.68 -1.38
N ARG A 239 20.82 7.29 -2.14
CA ARG A 239 20.66 7.52 -3.58
C ARG A 239 21.17 6.30 -4.35
N GLN A 240 20.28 5.36 -4.68
CA GLN A 240 20.53 4.40 -5.77
C GLN A 240 19.43 4.53 -6.83
N PRO A 241 19.77 4.69 -8.12
CA PRO A 241 18.83 5.06 -9.18
C PRO A 241 17.94 3.91 -9.70
N VAL A 242 18.09 2.69 -9.20
CA VAL A 242 17.49 1.47 -9.80
C VAL A 242 16.32 0.90 -8.97
N ILE A 243 15.99 1.50 -7.82
CA ILE A 243 14.96 0.98 -6.91
C ILE A 243 13.96 2.10 -6.57
N HIS A 244 12.66 1.85 -6.76
CA HIS A 244 11.63 2.70 -6.16
C HIS A 244 11.77 2.67 -4.63
N HIS A 245 11.90 3.84 -4.01
CA HIS A 245 12.10 3.97 -2.57
C HIS A 245 10.96 3.32 -1.76
N ILE A 246 11.23 2.31 -0.95
CA ILE A 246 10.21 1.73 -0.06
C ILE A 246 9.94 2.73 1.08
N CYS A 247 8.73 3.25 1.15
CA CYS A 247 8.38 4.34 2.05
C CYS A 247 7.57 3.87 3.26
N PRO A 248 8.03 4.06 4.50
CA PRO A 248 7.23 3.78 5.70
C PRO A 248 5.94 4.60 5.66
N PHE A 249 4.80 3.94 5.85
CA PHE A 249 3.54 4.61 6.17
C PHE A 249 3.03 4.17 7.55
N PRO A 250 2.59 5.11 8.42
CA PRO A 250 2.61 6.56 8.21
C PRO A 250 4.04 7.12 8.19
N LEU A 251 4.28 8.12 7.33
CA LEU A 251 5.50 8.92 7.42
C LEU A 251 5.42 9.69 8.73
N ILE A 252 6.43 9.56 9.61
CA ILE A 252 6.59 10.48 10.73
C ILE A 252 7.03 11.82 10.15
N VAL A 253 6.05 12.58 9.65
CA VAL A 253 6.25 13.99 9.35
C VAL A 253 6.10 14.70 10.68
N GLN A 254 7.17 15.30 11.19
CA GLN A 254 7.04 16.34 12.22
C GLN A 254 6.07 17.38 11.65
N GLN A 255 4.84 17.40 12.16
CA GLN A 255 3.87 18.39 11.75
C GLN A 255 4.49 19.77 12.04
N PRO A 256 4.50 20.72 11.08
CA PRO A 256 4.81 22.09 11.45
C PRO A 256 3.79 22.51 12.51
N GLN A 257 4.32 22.79 13.69
CA GLN A 257 3.63 23.42 14.80
C GLN A 257 2.90 24.63 14.21
N TRP A 258 1.56 24.64 14.29
CA TRP A 258 0.79 25.78 13.84
C TRP A 258 1.29 26.98 14.63
N VAL A 259 1.97 27.90 13.95
CA VAL A 259 2.28 29.23 14.47
C VAL A 259 0.91 29.83 14.80
N LYS A 260 0.68 30.06 16.09
CA LYS A 260 -0.44 30.87 16.56
C LYS A 260 -0.30 32.24 15.92
N GLY A 261 -1.23 32.58 15.03
CA GLY A 261 -1.56 33.95 14.66
C GLY A 261 -2.76 34.39 15.47
#